data_AF-A0A963R598-F1
#
_entry.id   AF-A0A963R598-F1
#
_cell.length_a   1.000
_cell.length_b   1.000
_cell.length_c   1.000
_cell.angle_alpha   90.00
_cell.angle_beta   90.00
_cell.angle_gamma   90.00
#
_symmetry.space_group_name_H-M   'P 1'
#
loop_
_entity.id
_entity.type
_entity.pdbx_description
1 polymer ?
#
loop_
_entity_poly.entity_id
_entity_poly.type
_entity_poly.pdbx_seq_one_letter_code
_entity_poly.pdbx_strand_id
1 'polypeptide(L)'
;MGQSRPTSVSATVWHDHAWNFLCACVASTPADVADRIREANNLFRLAPEALGVSLPHLVEEKAIEALLSSKGSESAALSLLGRETAFMVSRGMSASNLATVVLPGRREEYTAKGATLELALLAAKTAALLAEAEQVLSLQHDDGLPARDWSGREVEKRQG
;
A
#
# COMPACT_ATOMS: atom_id res chain seq x y z
N MET A 1 23.31 -12.05 -12.14
CA MET A 1 22.02 -12.30 -12.81
C MET A 1 21.17 -11.06 -12.64
N GLY A 2 20.97 -10.27 -13.70
CA GLY A 2 20.12 -9.08 -13.64
C GLY A 2 18.66 -9.52 -13.70
N GLN A 3 17.94 -9.45 -12.58
CA GLN A 3 16.49 -9.60 -12.61
C GLN A 3 15.93 -8.30 -13.20
N SER A 4 15.38 -8.38 -14.42
CA SER A 4 14.62 -7.30 -15.03
C SER A 4 13.50 -6.89 -14.08
N ARG A 5 13.47 -5.62 -13.69
CA ARG A 5 12.41 -5.05 -12.85
C ARG A 5 11.06 -5.33 -13.54
N PRO A 6 10.05 -5.89 -12.85
CA PRO A 6 8.73 -6.06 -13.45
C PRO A 6 8.24 -4.70 -13.93
N THR A 7 7.69 -4.65 -15.15
CA THR A 7 7.13 -3.44 -15.73
C THR A 7 6.00 -2.95 -14.85
N SER A 8 6.14 -1.75 -14.28
CA SER A 8 5.09 -1.11 -13.48
C SER A 8 3.78 -1.05 -14.26
N VAL A 9 2.65 -1.28 -13.58
CA VAL A 9 1.31 -1.08 -14.15
C VAL A 9 0.89 0.40 -14.03
N SER A 10 -0.18 0.80 -14.71
CA SER A 10 -0.71 2.16 -14.56
C SER A 10 -1.17 2.42 -13.11
N ALA A 11 -1.13 3.67 -12.68
CA ALA A 11 -1.50 4.05 -11.31
C ALA A 11 -2.96 3.67 -10.97
N THR A 12 -3.90 3.82 -11.90
CA THR A 12 -5.30 3.43 -11.72
C THR A 12 -5.46 1.92 -11.54
N VAL A 13 -4.85 1.10 -12.41
CA VAL A 13 -4.95 -0.37 -12.30
C VAL A 13 -4.30 -0.86 -11.01
N TRP A 14 -3.16 -0.28 -10.64
CA TRP A 14 -2.52 -0.58 -9.37
C TRP A 14 -3.41 -0.21 -8.18
N HIS A 15 -4.01 0.99 -8.21
CA HIS A 15 -4.90 1.48 -7.16
C HIS A 15 -6.09 0.52 -6.95
N ASP A 16 -6.74 0.08 -8.04
CA ASP A 16 -7.86 -0.86 -7.94
C ASP A 16 -7.44 -2.20 -7.33
N HIS A 17 -6.28 -2.72 -7.72
CA HIS A 17 -5.72 -3.94 -7.12
C HIS A 17 -5.36 -3.74 -5.64
N ALA A 18 -4.79 -2.60 -5.27
CA ALA A 18 -4.46 -2.27 -3.89
C ALA A 18 -5.71 -2.11 -3.03
N TRP A 19 -6.77 -1.51 -3.55
CA TRP A 19 -8.06 -1.41 -2.87
C TRP A 19 -8.68 -2.79 -2.63
N ASN A 20 -8.70 -3.64 -3.67
CA ASN A 20 -9.19 -5.02 -3.54
C ASN A 20 -8.37 -5.83 -2.54
N PHE A 21 -7.04 -5.67 -2.55
CA PHE A 21 -6.15 -6.33 -1.59
C PHE A 21 -6.40 -5.87 -0.15
N LEU A 22 -6.62 -4.57 0.08
CA LEU A 22 -6.97 -4.02 1.39
C LEU A 22 -8.27 -4.64 1.90
N CYS A 23 -9.33 -4.65 1.08
CA CYS A 23 -10.60 -5.29 1.41
C CYS A 23 -10.42 -6.78 1.72
N ALA A 24 -9.61 -7.49 0.93
CA ALA A 24 -9.32 -8.90 1.15
C ALA A 24 -8.61 -9.13 2.49
N CYS A 25 -7.61 -8.32 2.86
CA CYS A 25 -6.92 -8.44 4.16
C CYS A 25 -7.88 -8.32 5.35
N VAL A 26 -8.86 -7.42 5.25
CA VAL A 26 -9.87 -7.22 6.31
C VAL A 26 -10.81 -8.42 6.41
N ALA A 27 -11.14 -9.05 5.28
CA ALA A 27 -12.01 -10.23 5.22
C ALA A 27 -11.28 -11.56 5.49
N SER A 28 -9.95 -11.57 5.42
CA SER A 28 -9.12 -12.76 5.60
C SER A 28 -9.12 -13.31 7.03
N THR A 29 -8.92 -14.61 7.11
CA THR A 29 -8.74 -15.38 8.34
C THR A 29 -7.25 -15.71 8.56
N PRO A 30 -6.86 -16.26 9.72
CA PRO A 30 -5.49 -16.72 9.94
C PRO A 30 -4.99 -17.75 8.92
N ALA A 31 -5.88 -18.52 8.28
CA ALA A 31 -5.48 -19.50 7.26
C ALA A 31 -5.01 -18.84 5.95
N ASP A 32 -5.45 -17.61 5.68
CA ASP A 32 -5.18 -16.91 4.41
C ASP A 32 -3.87 -16.10 4.45
N VAL A 33 -3.21 -16.01 5.61
CA VAL A 33 -2.06 -15.12 5.87
C VAL A 33 -0.93 -15.34 4.86
N ALA A 34 -0.57 -16.60 4.58
CA ALA A 34 0.51 -16.90 3.65
C ALA A 34 0.21 -16.38 2.23
N ASP A 35 -1.03 -16.55 1.77
CA ASP A 35 -1.44 -16.09 0.44
C ASP A 35 -1.54 -14.56 0.38
N ARG A 36 -2.01 -13.92 1.45
CA ARG A 36 -2.01 -12.45 1.55
C ARG A 36 -0.60 -11.87 1.54
N ILE A 37 0.38 -12.53 2.17
CA ILE A 37 1.79 -12.11 2.13
C ILE A 37 2.36 -12.21 0.70
N ARG A 38 2.05 -13.28 -0.03
CA ARG A 38 2.48 -13.43 -1.44
C ARG A 38 1.87 -12.36 -2.33
N GLU A 39 0.57 -12.13 -2.19
CA GLU A 39 -0.15 -11.12 -2.95
C GLU A 39 0.38 -9.71 -2.65
N ALA A 40 0.65 -9.39 -1.38
CA ALA A 40 1.29 -8.14 -0.98
C ALA A 40 2.66 -7.95 -1.64
N ASN A 41 3.51 -8.98 -1.62
CA ASN A 41 4.84 -8.91 -2.25
C ASN A 41 4.73 -8.57 -3.74
N ASN A 42 3.82 -9.23 -4.46
CA ASN A 42 3.57 -8.97 -5.88
C ASN A 42 2.99 -7.58 -6.11
N LEU A 43 1.99 -7.16 -5.32
CA LEU A 43 1.36 -5.85 -5.43
C LEU A 43 2.36 -4.72 -5.19
N PHE A 44 3.18 -4.81 -4.15
CA PHE A 44 4.17 -3.78 -3.81
C PHE A 44 5.30 -3.71 -4.83
N ARG A 45 5.63 -4.83 -5.50
CA ARG A 45 6.57 -4.85 -6.62
C ARG A 45 6.07 -4.11 -7.87
N LEU A 46 4.76 -4.08 -8.06
CA LEU A 46 4.11 -3.45 -9.21
C LEU A 46 3.68 -2.00 -8.94
N ALA A 47 3.98 -1.46 -7.77
CA ALA A 47 3.61 -0.11 -7.39
C ALA A 47 4.21 0.95 -8.32
N PRO A 48 3.44 1.97 -8.72
CA PRO A 48 3.91 3.03 -9.60
C PRO A 48 5.08 3.78 -9.00
N GLU A 49 6.11 4.06 -9.81
CA GLU A 49 7.28 4.85 -9.37
C GLU A 49 6.87 6.28 -8.95
N ALA A 50 5.79 6.81 -9.53
CA ALA A 50 5.25 8.13 -9.24
C ALA A 50 4.79 8.32 -7.79
N LEU A 51 4.57 7.23 -7.02
CA LEU A 51 4.23 7.33 -5.61
C LEU A 51 5.34 7.98 -4.77
N GLY A 52 6.58 8.03 -5.27
CA GLY A 52 7.69 8.73 -4.61
C GLY A 52 8.11 8.13 -3.26
N VAL A 53 7.40 7.11 -2.78
CA VAL A 53 7.79 6.31 -1.63
C VAL A 53 8.94 5.41 -2.04
N SER A 54 10.05 5.49 -1.30
CA SER A 54 11.10 4.49 -1.38
C SER A 54 10.54 3.16 -0.88
N LEU A 55 9.93 2.41 -1.79
CA LEU A 55 9.57 1.03 -1.53
C LEU A 55 10.88 0.30 -1.25
N PRO A 56 10.95 -0.50 -0.16
CA PRO A 56 12.19 -1.17 0.22
C PRO A 56 12.74 -1.97 -0.96
N HIS A 57 14.05 -2.24 -0.93
CA HIS A 57 14.65 -3.28 -1.76
C HIS A 57 13.70 -4.47 -1.83
N LEU A 58 13.19 -4.74 -3.04
CA LEU A 58 12.12 -5.70 -3.27
C LEU A 58 12.51 -7.03 -2.61
N VAL A 59 11.75 -7.48 -1.62
CA VAL A 59 12.06 -8.73 -0.92
C VAL A 59 11.92 -9.87 -1.93
N GLU A 60 13.02 -10.54 -2.26
CA GLU A 60 13.01 -11.62 -3.25
C GLU A 60 11.92 -12.64 -2.92
N GLU A 61 11.17 -13.06 -3.93
CA GLU A 61 10.09 -14.05 -3.77
C GLU A 61 10.59 -15.31 -3.05
N LYS A 62 11.80 -15.77 -3.40
CA LYS A 62 12.45 -16.90 -2.72
C LYS A 62 12.69 -16.67 -1.23
N ALA A 63 12.99 -15.43 -0.82
CA ALA A 63 13.17 -15.10 0.59
C ALA A 63 11.83 -15.10 1.34
N ILE A 64 10.76 -14.60 0.71
CA ILE A 64 9.40 -14.69 1.26
C ILE A 64 8.98 -16.16 1.42
N GLU A 65 9.13 -16.98 0.39
CA GLU A 65 8.79 -18.41 0.47
C GLU A 65 9.61 -19.15 1.53
N ALA A 66 10.90 -18.82 1.67
CA ALA A 66 11.72 -19.39 2.73
C ALA A 66 11.15 -19.07 4.12
N LEU A 67 10.80 -17.80 4.39
CA LEU A 67 10.19 -17.39 5.66
C LEU A 67 8.84 -18.07 5.90
N LEU A 68 7.98 -18.15 4.88
CA LEU A 68 6.68 -18.81 4.99
C LEU A 68 6.84 -20.31 5.27
N SER A 69 7.78 -20.98 4.60
CA SER A 69 8.06 -22.41 4.80
C SER A 69 8.57 -22.73 6.22
N SER A 70 9.24 -21.76 6.87
CA SER A 70 9.71 -21.87 8.25
C SER A 70 8.68 -21.37 9.28
N LYS A 71 7.42 -21.17 8.90
CA LYS A 71 6.35 -20.60 9.75
C LYS A 71 6.64 -19.18 10.26
N GLY A 72 7.49 -18.43 9.57
CA GLY A 72 7.88 -17.06 9.88
C GLY A 72 7.00 -16.02 9.19
N SER A 73 5.67 -16.15 9.26
CA SER A 73 4.72 -15.22 8.61
C SER A 73 4.87 -13.78 9.10
N GLU A 74 5.03 -13.59 10.42
CA GLU A 74 5.28 -12.25 11.00
C GLU A 74 6.56 -11.63 10.43
N SER A 75 7.65 -12.40 10.35
CA SER A 75 8.90 -11.92 9.77
C SER A 75 8.78 -11.60 8.28
N ALA A 76 7.99 -12.37 7.53
CA ALA A 76 7.71 -12.09 6.13
C ALA A 76 6.91 -10.79 5.96
N ALA A 77 5.85 -10.59 6.75
CA ALA A 77 5.06 -9.36 6.74
C ALA A 77 5.89 -8.12 7.13
N LEU A 78 6.72 -8.22 8.17
CA LEU A 78 7.62 -7.14 8.59
C LEU A 78 8.66 -6.80 7.51
N SER A 79 9.17 -7.81 6.80
CA SER A 79 10.11 -7.60 5.69
C SER A 79 9.47 -6.79 4.55
N LEU A 80 8.17 -6.94 4.31
CA LEU A 80 7.43 -6.20 3.30
C LEU A 80 7.13 -4.75 3.67
N LEU A 81 7.17 -4.37 4.95
CA LEU A 81 6.99 -2.96 5.36
C LEU A 81 8.15 -2.09 4.86
N GLY A 82 9.37 -2.63 4.92
CA GLY A 82 10.61 -1.94 4.60
C GLY A 82 11.28 -1.27 5.79
N ARG A 83 12.61 -1.17 5.75
CA ARG A 83 13.46 -0.76 6.89
C ARG A 83 13.12 0.61 7.46
N GLU A 84 12.69 1.53 6.60
CA GLU A 84 12.40 2.93 6.97
C GLU A 84 10.93 3.17 7.36
N THR A 85 10.08 2.14 7.30
CA THR A 85 8.67 2.28 7.65
C THR A 85 8.49 2.15 9.16
N ALA A 86 7.98 3.20 9.80
CA ALA A 86 7.59 3.13 11.20
C ALA A 86 6.22 2.47 11.33
N PHE A 87 6.05 1.68 12.39
CA PHE A 87 4.77 1.05 12.68
C PHE A 87 4.52 0.92 14.18
N MET A 88 3.26 0.92 14.56
CA MET A 88 2.78 0.60 15.90
C MET A 88 1.74 -0.50 15.80
N VAL A 89 1.74 -1.42 16.76
CA VAL A 89 0.84 -2.58 16.76
C VAL A 89 0.11 -2.65 18.10
N SER A 90 -1.19 -2.96 18.04
CA SER A 90 -2.02 -3.21 19.21
C SER A 90 -2.69 -4.57 19.06
N ARG A 91 -2.52 -5.41 20.07
CA ARG A 91 -3.04 -6.79 20.09
C ARG A 91 -4.21 -6.86 21.06
N GLY A 92 -5.42 -7.05 20.53
CA GLY A 92 -6.61 -7.27 21.35
C GLY A 92 -6.77 -8.74 21.73
N MET A 93 -7.37 -9.00 22.89
CA MET A 93 -7.69 -10.37 23.33
C MET A 93 -8.79 -11.05 22.49
N SER A 94 -9.52 -10.30 21.66
CA SER A 94 -10.70 -10.74 20.90
C SER A 94 -10.41 -11.05 19.43
N ALA A 95 -9.26 -11.66 19.14
CA ALA A 95 -8.87 -12.08 17.78
C ALA A 95 -8.88 -10.93 16.74
N SER A 96 -8.60 -9.70 17.19
CA SER A 96 -8.36 -8.59 16.29
C SER A 96 -7.14 -7.80 16.69
N ASN A 97 -6.30 -7.57 15.68
CA ASN A 97 -5.07 -6.82 15.78
C ASN A 97 -5.27 -5.51 15.03
N LEU A 98 -4.69 -4.44 15.56
CA LEU A 98 -4.57 -3.16 14.88
C LEU A 98 -3.11 -2.92 14.57
N ALA A 99 -2.86 -2.36 13.39
CA ALA A 99 -1.57 -1.86 13.01
C ALA A 99 -1.74 -0.44 12.49
N THR A 100 -0.80 0.43 12.88
CA THR A 100 -0.65 1.78 12.37
C THR A 100 0.69 1.85 11.67
N VAL A 101 0.73 2.41 10.46
CA VAL A 101 1.92 2.52 9.62
C VAL A 101 2.13 3.99 9.22
N VAL A 102 3.39 4.43 9.24
CA VAL A 102 3.83 5.71 8.69
C VAL A 102 4.88 5.44 7.61
N LEU A 103 4.60 5.92 6.40
CA LEU A 103 5.50 5.74 5.27
C LEU A 103 6.76 6.61 5.40
N PRO A 104 7.90 6.18 4.83
CA PRO A 104 9.14 6.96 4.89
C PRO A 104 8.97 8.36 4.32
N GLY A 105 9.36 9.38 5.08
CA GLY A 105 9.23 10.79 4.67
C GLY A 105 7.81 11.37 4.74
N ARG A 106 6.83 10.60 5.24
CA ARG A 106 5.44 11.04 5.45
C ARG A 106 5.16 11.29 6.93
N ARG A 107 4.10 12.05 7.22
CA ARG A 107 3.66 12.35 8.59
C ARG A 107 2.32 11.69 8.92
N GLU A 108 1.59 11.33 7.88
CA GLU A 108 0.28 10.73 7.94
C GLU A 108 0.37 9.29 8.45
N GLU A 109 -0.49 8.98 9.41
CA GLU A 109 -0.59 7.64 9.99
C GLU A 109 -1.80 6.93 9.41
N TYR A 110 -1.61 5.67 9.02
CA TYR A 110 -2.68 4.84 8.48
C TYR A 110 -2.87 3.62 9.35
N THR A 111 -4.09 3.45 9.87
CA THR A 111 -4.43 2.37 10.78
C THR A 111 -5.40 1.39 10.13
N ALA A 112 -5.13 0.10 10.25
CA ALA A 112 -6.03 -0.95 9.81
C ALA A 112 -6.13 -2.08 10.82
N LYS A 113 -7.22 -2.84 10.73
CA LYS A 113 -7.52 -4.03 11.54
C LYS A 113 -7.32 -5.29 10.71
N GLY A 114 -6.88 -6.37 11.37
CA GLY A 114 -6.81 -7.71 10.79
C GLY A 114 -7.06 -8.80 11.83
N ALA A 115 -7.41 -10.00 11.37
CA ALA A 115 -7.57 -11.18 12.23
C ALA A 115 -6.23 -11.62 12.85
N THR A 116 -5.11 -11.35 12.17
CA THR A 116 -3.75 -11.54 12.66
C THR A 116 -2.94 -10.26 12.57
N LEU A 117 -1.75 -10.25 13.19
CA LEU A 117 -0.83 -9.12 13.14
C LEU A 117 -0.38 -8.82 11.70
N GLU A 118 -0.07 -9.86 10.93
CA GLU A 118 0.37 -9.76 9.54
C GLU A 118 -0.69 -9.10 8.67
N LEU A 119 -1.95 -9.55 8.78
CA LEU A 119 -3.06 -8.97 8.02
C LEU A 119 -3.28 -7.50 8.37
N ALA A 120 -3.19 -7.14 9.66
CA ALA A 120 -3.30 -5.75 10.08
C ALA A 120 -2.17 -4.89 9.50
N LEU A 121 -0.92 -5.36 9.56
CA LEU A 121 0.25 -4.67 9.00
C LEU A 121 0.14 -4.47 7.49
N LEU A 122 -0.22 -5.52 6.75
CA LEU A 122 -0.36 -5.48 5.30
C LEU A 122 -1.50 -4.53 4.89
N ALA A 123 -2.64 -4.59 5.59
CA ALA A 123 -3.75 -3.67 5.38
C ALA A 123 -3.35 -2.21 5.64
N ALA A 124 -2.69 -1.93 6.76
CA ALA A 124 -2.27 -0.57 7.12
C ALA A 124 -1.26 0.00 6.11
N LYS A 125 -0.29 -0.81 5.69
CA LYS A 125 0.68 -0.43 4.65
C LYS A 125 -0.02 -0.14 3.32
N THR A 126 -0.97 -0.99 2.93
CA THR A 126 -1.72 -0.82 1.68
C THR A 126 -2.58 0.44 1.71
N ALA A 127 -3.28 0.69 2.83
CA ALA A 127 -4.05 1.91 3.02
C ALA A 127 -3.18 3.17 2.90
N ALA A 128 -1.97 3.14 3.46
CA ALA A 128 -1.03 4.24 3.32
C ALA A 128 -0.62 4.46 1.84
N LEU A 129 -0.28 3.38 1.13
CA LEU A 129 0.11 3.48 -0.28
C LEU A 129 -1.05 3.90 -1.20
N LEU A 130 -2.28 3.52 -0.88
CA LEU A 130 -3.48 3.97 -1.58
C LEU A 130 -3.67 5.48 -1.47
N ALA A 131 -3.53 6.03 -0.27
CA ALA A 131 -3.64 7.48 -0.08
C ALA A 131 -2.56 8.26 -0.85
N GLU A 132 -1.34 7.72 -0.96
CA GLU A 132 -0.30 8.29 -1.82
C GLU A 132 -0.70 8.22 -3.31
N ALA A 133 -1.31 7.12 -3.75
CA ALA A 133 -1.77 6.97 -5.13
C ALA A 133 -2.90 7.94 -5.47
N GLU A 134 -3.83 8.18 -4.54
CA GLU A 134 -4.89 9.18 -4.69
C GLU A 134 -4.33 10.61 -4.84
N GLN A 135 -3.28 10.94 -4.10
CA GLN A 135 -2.59 12.23 -4.26
C GLN A 135 -1.96 12.35 -5.66
N VAL A 136 -1.30 11.30 -6.15
CA VAL A 136 -0.72 11.30 -7.50
C VAL A 136 -1.80 11.40 -8.58
N LEU A 137 -2.88 10.62 -8.46
CA LEU A 137 -3.98 10.61 -9.43
C LEU A 137 -4.75 11.94 -9.45
N SER A 138 -4.89 12.61 -8.31
CA SER A 138 -5.55 13.92 -8.25
C SER A 138 -4.72 15.01 -8.93
N LEU A 139 -3.40 15.00 -8.74
CA LEU A 139 -2.49 15.92 -9.45
C LEU A 139 -2.52 15.72 -10.97
N GLN A 140 -2.65 14.48 -11.45
CA GLN A 140 -2.77 14.17 -12.88
C GLN A 140 -4.08 14.63 -13.51
N HIS A 141 -5.15 14.81 -12.72
CA HIS A 141 -6.42 15.36 -13.21
C HIS A 141 -6.46 16.89 -13.24
N ASP A 142 -5.48 17.57 -12.61
CA ASP A 142 -5.42 19.04 -12.50
C ASP A 142 -4.59 19.70 -13.62
N ASP A 143 -4.08 18.93 -14.59
CA ASP A 143 -3.26 19.39 -15.73
C ASP A 143 -4.08 20.12 -16.83
N GLY A 144 -4.89 21.11 -16.44
CA GLY A 144 -5.34 22.18 -17.36
C GLY A 144 -6.84 22.32 -17.61
N LEU A 145 -7.71 21.83 -16.73
CA LEU A 145 -9.10 22.27 -16.79
C LEU A 145 -9.21 23.71 -16.28
N PRO A 146 -9.73 24.66 -17.08
CA PRO A 146 -9.95 26.01 -16.60
C PRO A 146 -10.84 25.96 -15.36
N ALA A 147 -10.52 26.75 -14.33
CA ALA A 147 -11.36 26.88 -13.15
C ALA A 147 -12.79 27.15 -13.61
N ARG A 148 -13.71 26.22 -13.34
CA ARG A 148 -15.12 26.35 -13.66
C ARG A 148 -15.87 26.73 -12.40
N ASP A 149 -16.81 27.66 -12.52
CA ASP A 149 -17.74 27.91 -11.43
C ASP A 149 -18.67 26.70 -11.23
N TRP A 150 -19.48 26.73 -10.17
CA TRP A 150 -20.46 25.66 -9.86
C TRP A 150 -21.51 25.45 -10.98
N SER A 151 -21.60 26.35 -11.96
CA SER A 151 -22.44 26.24 -13.15
C SER A 151 -21.72 25.69 -14.38
N GLY A 152 -20.44 25.29 -14.24
CA GLY A 152 -19.63 24.75 -15.32
C GLY A 152 -19.05 25.78 -16.29
N ARG A 153 -19.14 27.08 -15.98
CA ARG A 153 -18.58 28.16 -16.82
C ARG A 153 -17.15 28.47 -16.44
N GLU A 154 -16.30 28.67 -17.44
CA GLU A 154 -14.91 29.06 -17.23
C GLU A 154 -14.82 30.43 -16.54
N VAL A 155 -14.06 30.49 -15.46
CA VAL A 155 -13.79 31.71 -14.71
C VAL A 155 -12.71 32.47 -15.48
N GLU A 156 -13.14 33.45 -16.24
CA GLU A 156 -12.25 34.35 -16.98
C GLU A 156 -11.31 35.07 -15.99
N LYS A 157 -10.00 34.80 -16.09
CA LYS A 157 -8.99 35.48 -15.27
C LYS A 157 -9.02 36.97 -15.64
N ARG A 158 -9.54 37.81 -14.74
CA ARG A 158 -9.39 39.27 -14.86
C ARG A 158 -7.90 39.59 -14.85
N GLN A 159 -7.36 39.92 -16.03
CA GLN A 159 -6.03 40.51 -16.16
C GLN A 159 -6.09 41.91 -15.54
N GLY A 160 -5.28 42.13 -14.51
CA GLY A 160 -4.94 43.45 -13.99
C GLY A 160 -3.76 44.03 -14.73
#